data_AF-A0A3M1LM58-F1
#
_entry.id   AF-A0A3M1LM58-F1
#
_cell.length_a   1.000
_cell.length_b   1.000
_cell.length_c   1.000
_cell.angle_alpha   90.00
_cell.angle_beta   90.00
_cell.angle_gamma   90.00
#
_symmetry.space_group_name_H-M   'P 1'
#
loop_
_entity.id
_entity.type
_entity.pdbx_description
1 polymer ?
#
loop_
_entity_poly.entity_id
_entity_poly.type
_entity_poly.pdbx_seq_one_letter_code
_entity_poly.pdbx_strand_id
1 'polypeptide(L)'
;MAEEALRPPNSTFAALVSVLLFPLTLLAVCASASPPPDLGAAGPAAPTLSCSIFPADNIWNTPIDTLPVHPNSDAYVNTIGANANLYADFGAGTWQGAPIGIPYVEVPGTQPGVSVRFTYADESDPGLYPIPSDAPIEGGPDSDGDRHVIVIDRDNCLLYELFYAWPQPDGSWDADSGAIFDLKSNALRPEGWTSADAAGLPIFPGLVRYDEVAGGAIHHALRFTAPQTQRAYVWPARHFASSLTDARYPPMGIRFRLKADYDISGFSPDAQVILQALKTYGMILADNGSPWFLSGVPDDRWDNDVLQELKQVRGSDFEAVDVSSLMVHPDSGQVFQGTPRAYLPLVIAGVH
;
A
#
# COMPACT_ATOMS: atom_id res chain seq x y z
N MET A 1 -10.41 7.16 4.11
CA MET A 1 -9.34 7.99 3.54
C MET A 1 -8.75 8.83 4.67
N ALA A 2 -7.86 8.24 5.44
CA ALA A 2 -6.99 8.98 6.34
C ALA A 2 -5.75 8.09 6.52
N GLU A 3 -4.92 8.05 5.48
CA GLU A 3 -3.48 8.11 5.73
C GLU A 3 -3.21 9.57 6.12
N GLU A 4 -2.49 9.77 7.22
CA GLU A 4 -2.10 11.12 7.63
C GLU A 4 -0.64 11.02 8.06
N ALA A 5 0.24 10.82 7.08
CA ALA A 5 1.65 11.07 7.29
C ALA A 5 2.02 12.46 6.79
N LEU A 6 2.63 13.23 7.70
CA LEU A 6 3.51 14.39 7.51
C LEU A 6 3.07 15.69 8.19
N ARG A 7 1.93 15.76 8.88
CA ARG A 7 1.58 16.98 9.63
C ARG A 7 2.13 16.98 11.07
N PRO A 8 2.98 17.94 11.48
CA PRO A 8 3.21 18.22 12.90
C PRO A 8 1.95 18.83 13.53
N PRO A 9 1.66 18.57 14.82
CA PRO A 9 0.41 18.97 15.44
C PRO A 9 0.41 20.48 15.71
N ASN A 10 -0.58 21.22 15.21
CA ASN A 10 -1.02 22.44 15.86
C ASN A 10 -2.46 22.85 15.54
N SER A 11 -3.15 23.23 16.62
CA SER A 11 -4.35 24.07 16.74
C SER A 11 -5.71 23.54 16.26
N THR A 12 -6.40 22.94 17.23
CA THR A 12 -7.80 23.21 17.65
C THR A 12 -8.72 23.95 16.66
N PHE A 13 -9.78 23.26 16.22
CA PHE A 13 -11.06 23.89 15.95
C PHE A 13 -12.21 23.01 16.46
N ALA A 14 -13.05 23.62 17.30
CA ALA A 14 -14.33 23.09 17.72
C ALA A 14 -15.42 23.58 16.76
N ALA A 15 -16.32 22.68 16.35
CA ALA A 15 -17.63 23.04 15.79
C ALA A 15 -18.59 21.85 16.03
N LEU A 16 -19.44 21.93 17.06
CA LEU A 16 -20.87 22.28 16.96
C LEU A 16 -21.70 21.27 16.17
N VAL A 17 -22.27 20.33 16.92
CA VAL A 17 -23.35 19.43 16.54
C VAL A 17 -24.60 20.25 16.22
N SER A 18 -25.17 20.05 15.03
CA SER A 18 -26.51 20.54 14.69
C SER A 18 -27.35 19.39 14.16
N VAL A 19 -28.34 19.00 14.98
CA VAL A 19 -29.35 17.98 14.68
C VAL A 19 -30.39 18.59 13.75
N LEU A 20 -30.62 17.99 12.58
CA LEU A 20 -31.78 18.26 11.75
C LEU A 20 -32.49 16.96 11.38
N LEU A 21 -33.68 16.81 11.96
CA LEU A 21 -34.69 15.81 11.62
C LEU A 21 -35.37 16.20 10.30
N PHE A 22 -35.49 15.26 9.36
CA PHE A 22 -36.43 15.35 8.24
C PHE A 22 -37.17 14.01 8.03
N PRO A 23 -38.40 14.06 7.48
CA PRO A 23 -39.43 13.08 7.77
C PRO A 23 -39.43 11.86 6.85
N LEU A 24 -39.87 10.75 7.42
CA LEU A 24 -40.16 9.48 6.79
C LEU A 24 -41.23 9.63 5.70
N THR A 25 -40.87 9.33 4.44
CA THR A 25 -41.85 9.11 3.37
C THR A 25 -41.67 7.70 2.81
N LEU A 26 -42.75 6.93 2.91
CA LEU A 26 -42.85 5.53 2.53
C LEU A 26 -43.21 5.46 1.03
N LEU A 27 -42.34 4.90 0.19
CA LEU A 27 -42.64 4.55 -1.19
C LEU A 27 -42.50 3.05 -1.37
N ALA A 28 -43.63 2.39 -1.65
CA ALA A 28 -43.71 0.99 -2.03
C ALA A 28 -43.23 0.83 -3.49
N VAL A 29 -42.26 -0.05 -3.72
CA VAL A 29 -41.84 -0.47 -5.06
C VAL A 29 -42.12 -1.96 -5.22
N CYS A 30 -42.92 -2.30 -6.22
CA CYS A 30 -43.26 -3.66 -6.61
C CYS A 30 -42.05 -4.35 -7.27
N ALA A 31 -41.74 -5.56 -6.81
CA ALA A 31 -40.71 -6.42 -7.39
C ALA A 31 -41.21 -7.11 -8.67
N SER A 32 -40.43 -7.04 -9.74
CA SER A 32 -40.58 -7.86 -10.95
C SER A 32 -39.28 -8.60 -11.23
N ALA A 33 -39.32 -9.93 -11.15
CA ALA A 33 -38.17 -10.81 -11.38
C ALA A 33 -37.83 -10.92 -12.88
N SER A 34 -36.53 -10.83 -13.21
CA SER A 34 -35.99 -11.12 -14.54
C SER A 34 -35.08 -12.37 -14.50
N PRO A 35 -35.02 -13.16 -15.58
CA PRO A 35 -34.27 -14.42 -15.64
C PRO A 35 -32.75 -14.18 -15.72
N PRO A 36 -31.91 -15.17 -15.35
CA PRO A 36 -30.45 -15.01 -15.33
C PRO A 36 -29.85 -14.98 -16.75
N PRO A 37 -28.80 -14.16 -17.00
CA PRO A 37 -28.10 -14.15 -18.28
C PRO A 37 -27.05 -15.28 -18.39
N ASP A 38 -26.84 -15.63 -19.66
CA ASP A 38 -26.03 -16.69 -20.26
C ASP A 38 -24.51 -16.52 -20.01
N LEU A 39 -23.80 -17.63 -19.73
CA LEU A 39 -22.35 -17.66 -19.53
C LEU A 39 -21.64 -17.75 -20.89
N GLY A 40 -21.25 -16.61 -21.47
CA GLY A 40 -20.51 -16.61 -22.73
C GLY A 40 -19.95 -15.27 -23.15
N ALA A 41 -18.71 -14.98 -22.75
CA ALA A 41 -17.61 -14.40 -23.54
C ALA A 41 -16.49 -13.97 -22.57
N ALA A 42 -15.32 -14.57 -22.68
CA ALA A 42 -14.12 -14.05 -22.02
C ALA A 42 -13.88 -12.62 -22.54
N GLY A 43 -13.94 -11.65 -21.64
CA GLY A 43 -13.63 -10.25 -21.95
C GLY A 43 -12.19 -10.09 -22.45
N PRO A 44 -11.86 -8.95 -23.07
CA PRO A 44 -10.48 -8.65 -23.43
C PRO A 44 -9.59 -8.80 -22.19
N ALA A 45 -8.50 -9.57 -22.31
CA ALA A 45 -7.50 -9.66 -21.27
C ALA A 45 -7.06 -8.24 -20.91
N ALA A 46 -7.13 -7.91 -19.62
CA ALA A 46 -6.64 -6.64 -19.13
C ALA A 46 -5.18 -6.44 -19.54
N PRO A 47 -4.74 -5.21 -19.81
CA PRO A 47 -3.34 -4.96 -20.15
C PRO A 47 -2.46 -5.45 -19.00
N THR A 48 -1.75 -6.55 -19.24
CA THR A 48 -0.67 -6.99 -18.38
C THR A 48 0.45 -5.97 -18.52
N LEU A 49 0.91 -5.38 -17.41
CA LEU A 49 2.08 -4.51 -17.38
C LEU A 49 3.22 -5.14 -18.19
N SER A 50 3.82 -4.39 -19.09
CA SER A 50 4.95 -4.87 -19.90
C SER A 50 6.22 -5.13 -19.09
N CYS A 51 6.29 -4.57 -17.88
CA CYS A 51 7.43 -4.68 -16.97
C CYS A 51 7.10 -5.59 -15.78
N SER A 52 8.06 -6.44 -15.41
CA SER A 52 8.06 -7.05 -14.08
C SER A 52 8.19 -5.96 -13.01
N ILE A 53 7.43 -6.08 -11.92
CA ILE A 53 7.53 -5.17 -10.78
C ILE A 53 8.58 -5.74 -9.84
N PHE A 54 9.78 -5.18 -9.95
CA PHE A 54 10.99 -5.64 -9.28
C PHE A 54 11.46 -7.05 -9.68
N PRO A 55 12.76 -7.35 -9.47
CA PRO A 55 13.28 -8.69 -9.62
C PRO A 55 12.55 -9.74 -8.76
N ALA A 56 12.58 -11.00 -9.19
CA ALA A 56 12.01 -12.11 -8.43
C ALA A 56 12.70 -12.35 -7.08
N ASP A 57 13.95 -11.91 -6.92
CA ASP A 57 14.70 -11.93 -5.66
C ASP A 57 14.59 -10.61 -4.89
N ASN A 58 13.54 -9.83 -5.13
CA ASN A 58 13.23 -8.65 -4.34
C ASN A 58 12.35 -9.00 -3.14
N ILE A 59 12.50 -8.27 -2.03
CA ILE A 59 11.70 -8.39 -0.79
C ILE A 59 10.18 -8.23 -1.00
N TRP A 60 9.75 -7.52 -2.05
CA TRP A 60 8.33 -7.48 -2.45
C TRP A 60 7.86 -8.82 -2.99
N ASN A 61 8.69 -9.54 -3.75
CA ASN A 61 8.33 -10.77 -4.47
C ASN A 61 8.76 -12.06 -3.73
N THR A 62 9.13 -11.94 -2.45
CA THR A 62 9.68 -13.05 -1.66
C THR A 62 8.65 -13.59 -0.67
N PRO A 63 8.37 -14.91 -0.68
CA PRO A 63 7.55 -15.55 0.35
C PRO A 63 8.21 -15.49 1.74
N ILE A 64 7.38 -15.35 2.77
CA ILE A 64 7.79 -15.18 4.17
C ILE A 64 7.04 -16.13 5.13
N ASP A 65 6.22 -17.03 4.60
CA ASP A 65 5.35 -17.96 5.33
C ASP A 65 6.12 -18.93 6.23
N THR A 66 7.42 -19.12 5.98
CA THR A 66 8.31 -19.99 6.76
C THR A 66 9.23 -19.25 7.73
N LEU A 67 9.22 -17.92 7.72
CA LEU A 67 10.09 -17.11 8.57
C LEU A 67 9.66 -17.16 10.05
N PRO A 68 10.59 -16.96 11.00
CA PRO A 68 10.26 -16.91 12.41
C PRO A 68 9.38 -15.70 12.73
N VAL A 69 8.47 -15.90 13.69
CA VAL A 69 7.66 -14.81 14.27
C VAL A 69 8.58 -13.82 14.97
N HIS A 70 8.35 -12.53 14.75
CA HIS A 70 9.10 -11.47 15.37
C HIS A 70 8.84 -11.44 16.90
N PRO A 71 9.87 -11.28 17.76
CA PRO A 71 9.69 -11.35 19.22
C PRO A 71 8.69 -10.34 19.80
N ASN A 72 8.52 -9.18 19.16
CA ASN A 72 7.55 -8.14 19.56
C ASN A 72 6.19 -8.24 18.87
N SER A 73 5.90 -9.32 18.14
CA SER A 73 4.67 -9.46 17.34
C SER A 73 3.40 -9.13 18.13
N ASP A 74 3.23 -9.71 19.32
CA ASP A 74 2.04 -9.46 20.15
C ASP A 74 1.93 -7.98 20.58
N ALA A 75 3.04 -7.31 20.87
CA ALA A 75 3.02 -5.90 21.22
C ALA A 75 2.57 -5.06 20.02
N TYR A 76 3.11 -5.33 18.84
CA TYR A 76 2.74 -4.63 17.61
C TYR A 76 1.27 -4.83 17.27
N VAL A 77 0.79 -6.08 17.24
CA VAL A 77 -0.63 -6.40 16.99
C VAL A 77 -1.54 -5.69 17.98
N ASN A 78 -1.18 -5.63 19.26
CA ASN A 78 -1.97 -4.94 20.27
C ASN A 78 -2.02 -3.41 20.07
N THR A 79 -0.91 -2.79 19.67
CA THR A 79 -0.87 -1.33 19.43
C THR A 79 -1.58 -0.91 18.14
N ILE A 80 -1.54 -1.75 17.09
CA ILE A 80 -2.32 -1.51 15.86
C ILE A 80 -3.80 -1.75 16.14
N GLY A 81 -4.14 -2.86 16.80
CA GLY A 81 -5.49 -3.19 17.24
C GLY A 81 -5.82 -4.66 17.02
N ALA A 82 -5.64 -5.50 18.03
CA ALA A 82 -5.88 -6.95 17.92
C ALA A 82 -7.34 -7.32 17.56
N ASN A 83 -8.31 -6.49 17.98
CA ASN A 83 -9.73 -6.69 17.69
C ASN A 83 -10.24 -5.85 16.52
N ALA A 84 -9.39 -5.02 15.90
CA ALA A 84 -9.75 -4.30 14.70
C ALA A 84 -9.77 -5.26 13.51
N ASN A 85 -10.57 -4.93 12.51
CA ASN A 85 -10.77 -5.77 11.33
C ASN A 85 -9.80 -5.35 10.22
N LEU A 86 -9.38 -6.29 9.39
CA LEU A 86 -8.77 -5.97 8.10
C LEU A 86 -9.79 -5.25 7.22
N TYR A 87 -9.34 -4.18 6.57
CA TYR A 87 -10.19 -3.34 5.72
C TYR A 87 -9.56 -3.22 4.32
N ALA A 88 -10.32 -3.48 3.26
CA ALA A 88 -9.90 -3.08 1.91
C ALA A 88 -10.17 -1.59 1.71
N ASP A 89 -9.11 -0.79 1.62
CA ASP A 89 -9.19 0.64 1.29
C ASP A 89 -9.13 0.84 -0.23
N PHE A 90 -9.92 0.05 -0.94
CA PHE A 90 -10.07 0.06 -2.39
C PHE A 90 -11.41 -0.60 -2.78
N GLY A 91 -11.89 -0.34 -4.00
CA GLY A 91 -13.10 -0.99 -4.49
C GLY A 91 -13.66 -0.37 -5.76
N ALA A 92 -14.90 -0.72 -6.08
CA ALA A 92 -15.65 -0.20 -7.22
C ALA A 92 -16.41 1.08 -6.87
N GLY A 93 -16.58 1.96 -7.87
CA GLY A 93 -17.36 3.19 -7.76
C GLY A 93 -16.69 4.26 -6.89
N THR A 94 -17.52 5.06 -6.22
CA THR A 94 -17.05 6.21 -5.43
C THR A 94 -17.57 6.18 -4.00
N TRP A 95 -16.75 6.65 -3.06
CA TRP A 95 -17.14 6.97 -1.70
C TRP A 95 -17.06 8.48 -1.49
N GLN A 96 -18.16 9.10 -1.05
CA GLN A 96 -18.24 10.57 -0.88
C GLN A 96 -17.85 11.38 -2.13
N GLY A 97 -18.08 10.82 -3.33
CA GLY A 97 -17.78 11.46 -4.60
C GLY A 97 -16.35 11.24 -5.12
N ALA A 98 -15.51 10.50 -4.38
CA ALA A 98 -14.13 10.19 -4.75
C ALA A 98 -13.94 8.70 -5.06
N PRO A 99 -13.03 8.31 -5.98
CA PRO A 99 -12.62 6.92 -6.18
C PRO A 99 -12.10 6.28 -4.87
N ILE A 100 -12.28 4.96 -4.73
CA ILE A 100 -11.89 4.21 -3.53
C ILE A 100 -10.57 3.49 -3.81
N GLY A 101 -9.47 3.98 -3.23
CA GLY A 101 -8.12 3.45 -3.38
C GLY A 101 -7.18 4.37 -4.14
N ILE A 102 -5.98 3.88 -4.44
CA ILE A 102 -4.90 4.66 -5.04
C ILE A 102 -4.80 4.35 -6.54
N PRO A 103 -5.20 5.29 -7.43
CA PRO A 103 -5.16 5.06 -8.86
C PRO A 103 -3.74 5.17 -9.42
N TYR A 104 -3.52 4.59 -10.60
CA TYR A 104 -2.29 4.75 -11.37
C TYR A 104 -2.59 4.91 -12.86
N VAL A 105 -1.60 5.36 -13.63
CA VAL A 105 -1.66 5.41 -15.09
C VAL A 105 -0.38 4.87 -15.72
N GLU A 106 -0.51 4.18 -16.84
CA GLU A 106 0.62 3.75 -17.67
C GLU A 106 0.84 4.70 -18.85
N VAL A 107 2.09 5.03 -19.11
CA VAL A 107 2.50 5.89 -20.22
C VAL A 107 3.61 5.23 -21.04
N PRO A 108 3.71 5.50 -22.36
CA PRO A 108 4.87 5.09 -23.14
C PRO A 108 6.10 5.89 -22.71
N GLY A 109 7.30 5.37 -23.00
CA GLY A 109 8.56 6.05 -22.70
C GLY A 109 8.79 7.33 -23.49
N THR A 110 7.90 7.64 -24.43
CA THR A 110 7.85 8.90 -25.18
C THR A 110 6.98 9.96 -24.51
N GLN A 111 6.32 9.68 -23.39
CA GLN A 111 5.51 10.65 -22.66
C GLN A 111 6.39 11.84 -22.23
N PRO A 112 6.05 13.07 -22.64
CA PRO A 112 6.82 14.24 -22.23
C PRO A 112 6.87 14.38 -20.70
N GLY A 113 8.07 14.61 -20.18
CA GLY A 113 8.25 14.96 -18.78
C GLY A 113 7.82 16.39 -18.48
N VAL A 114 7.20 16.60 -17.33
CA VAL A 114 6.84 17.91 -16.77
C VAL A 114 7.67 18.21 -15.53
N SER A 115 7.86 19.50 -15.26
CA SER A 115 8.55 19.94 -14.04
C SER A 115 7.65 19.76 -12.82
N VAL A 116 8.24 19.30 -11.72
CA VAL A 116 7.58 19.21 -10.41
C VAL A 116 8.37 20.04 -9.40
N ARG A 117 7.68 20.89 -8.62
CA ARG A 117 8.27 21.62 -7.50
C ARG A 117 7.95 20.90 -6.20
N PHE A 118 8.99 20.54 -5.45
CA PHE A 118 8.86 19.78 -4.21
C PHE A 118 8.93 20.66 -2.96
N THR A 119 8.08 20.37 -1.97
CA THR A 119 8.23 20.88 -0.60
C THR A 119 9.46 20.25 0.08
N TYR A 120 9.59 18.92 0.01
CA TYR A 120 10.69 18.11 0.54
C TYR A 120 11.70 17.78 -0.58
N ALA A 121 12.29 18.81 -1.18
CA ALA A 121 13.16 18.66 -2.34
C ALA A 121 14.48 17.91 -2.04
N ASP A 122 14.94 17.92 -0.79
CA ASP A 122 16.15 17.24 -0.32
C ASP A 122 15.96 15.73 -0.09
N GLU A 123 14.71 15.27 -0.05
CA GLU A 123 14.34 13.85 0.02
C GLU A 123 13.55 13.37 -1.22
N SER A 124 13.53 14.18 -2.29
CA SER A 124 12.84 13.88 -3.55
C SER A 124 13.81 13.67 -4.71
N ASP A 125 13.44 12.80 -5.65
CA ASP A 125 14.28 12.58 -6.83
C ASP A 125 14.15 13.76 -7.82
N PRO A 126 15.26 14.42 -8.19
CA PRO A 126 15.22 15.53 -9.12
C PRO A 126 15.00 15.05 -10.56
N GLY A 127 14.33 15.86 -11.36
CA GLY A 127 14.14 15.58 -12.78
C GLY A 127 12.76 15.94 -13.28
N LEU A 128 12.49 15.58 -14.52
CA LEU A 128 11.16 15.67 -15.10
C LEU A 128 10.39 14.37 -14.86
N TYR A 129 9.09 14.50 -14.59
CA TYR A 129 8.20 13.37 -14.33
C TYR A 129 7.24 13.22 -15.52
N PRO A 130 7.03 12.03 -16.10
CA PRO A 130 6.21 11.83 -17.30
C PRO A 130 4.70 11.84 -16.99
N ILE A 131 4.21 12.87 -16.32
CA ILE A 131 2.82 12.96 -15.85
C ILE A 131 1.93 13.41 -17.00
N PRO A 132 0.97 12.59 -17.46
CA PRO A 132 0.00 13.01 -18.46
C PRO A 132 -0.97 14.04 -17.84
N SER A 133 -1.56 14.92 -18.67
CA SER A 133 -2.43 16.01 -18.19
C SER A 133 -3.72 15.51 -17.51
N ASP A 134 -4.10 14.26 -17.80
CA ASP A 134 -5.25 13.56 -17.25
C ASP A 134 -4.85 12.49 -16.22
N ALA A 135 -3.64 12.57 -15.66
CA ALA A 135 -3.19 11.66 -14.61
C ALA A 135 -4.21 11.63 -13.44
N PRO A 136 -4.65 10.44 -13.02
CA PRO A 136 -5.58 10.33 -11.90
C PRO A 136 -4.88 10.71 -10.59
N ILE A 137 -5.64 11.31 -9.69
CA ILE A 137 -5.20 11.71 -8.35
C ILE A 137 -6.02 10.93 -7.34
N GLU A 138 -5.40 10.37 -6.32
CA GLU A 138 -6.13 9.78 -5.20
C GLU A 138 -7.13 10.77 -4.61
N GLY A 139 -8.34 10.29 -4.28
CA GLY A 139 -9.42 11.14 -3.79
C GLY A 139 -10.03 12.06 -4.85
N GLY A 140 -9.49 12.07 -6.07
CA GLY A 140 -9.91 12.94 -7.16
C GLY A 140 -9.31 14.36 -7.10
N PRO A 141 -9.58 15.19 -8.13
CA PRO A 141 -8.95 16.50 -8.27
C PRO A 141 -9.25 17.47 -7.11
N ASP A 142 -10.42 17.33 -6.47
CA ASP A 142 -10.90 18.18 -5.38
C ASP A 142 -10.57 17.64 -3.98
N SER A 143 -9.82 16.52 -3.86
CA SER A 143 -9.44 15.93 -2.57
C SER A 143 -8.63 16.88 -1.70
N ASP A 144 -8.93 16.96 -0.41
CA ASP A 144 -8.15 17.67 0.61
C ASP A 144 -7.35 16.72 1.53
N GLY A 145 -7.47 15.40 1.31
CA GLY A 145 -6.70 14.36 1.97
C GLY A 145 -5.45 13.98 1.18
N ASP A 146 -5.16 12.67 1.13
CA ASP A 146 -4.07 12.14 0.31
C ASP A 146 -4.35 12.38 -1.17
N ARG A 147 -3.28 12.71 -1.91
CA ARG A 147 -3.31 13.09 -3.33
C ARG A 147 -2.12 12.46 -4.04
N HIS A 148 -2.04 11.14 -3.97
CA HIS A 148 -1.02 10.39 -4.67
C HIS A 148 -1.24 10.44 -6.19
N VAL A 149 -0.15 10.58 -6.93
CA VAL A 149 -0.11 10.41 -8.40
C VAL A 149 0.94 9.37 -8.72
N ILE A 150 0.50 8.26 -9.33
CA ILE A 150 1.34 7.12 -9.69
C ILE A 150 1.37 6.98 -11.20
N VAL A 151 2.57 7.03 -11.78
CA VAL A 151 2.80 6.89 -13.22
C VAL A 151 3.83 5.80 -13.49
N ILE A 152 3.49 4.88 -14.38
CA ILE A 152 4.40 3.81 -14.84
C ILE A 152 4.81 4.11 -16.28
N ASP A 153 6.10 4.34 -16.49
CA ASP A 153 6.69 4.32 -17.83
C ASP A 153 6.95 2.86 -18.21
N ARG A 154 6.08 2.34 -19.07
CA ARG A 154 6.03 0.91 -19.41
C ARG A 154 7.11 0.47 -20.41
N ASP A 155 7.75 1.42 -21.10
CA ASP A 155 8.82 1.11 -22.06
C ASP A 155 10.19 1.13 -21.36
N ASN A 156 10.37 2.06 -20.41
CA ASN A 156 11.60 2.18 -19.63
C ASN A 156 11.57 1.40 -18.31
N CYS A 157 10.39 0.91 -17.89
CA CYS A 157 10.15 0.24 -16.61
C CYS A 157 10.53 1.09 -15.40
N LEU A 158 10.09 2.35 -15.41
CA LEU A 158 10.26 3.28 -14.30
C LEU A 158 8.90 3.57 -13.66
N LEU A 159 8.88 3.59 -12.34
CA LEU A 159 7.73 3.98 -11.52
C LEU A 159 8.00 5.36 -10.94
N TYR A 160 7.08 6.29 -11.16
CA TYR A 160 7.10 7.64 -10.64
C TYR A 160 5.93 7.82 -9.68
N GLU A 161 6.22 8.26 -8.46
CA GLU A 161 5.19 8.46 -7.43
C GLU A 161 5.37 9.83 -6.79
N LEU A 162 4.25 10.53 -6.62
CA LEU A 162 4.19 11.84 -5.98
C LEU A 162 3.22 11.79 -4.81
N PHE A 163 3.55 12.47 -3.72
CA PHE A 163 2.63 12.73 -2.63
C PHE A 163 2.17 14.19 -2.61
N TYR A 164 0.91 14.37 -2.21
CA TYR A 164 0.24 15.66 -2.11
C TYR A 164 0.36 16.51 -3.38
N ALA A 165 0.05 15.90 -4.54
CA ALA A 165 0.31 16.48 -5.85
C ALA A 165 -0.83 17.40 -6.34
N TRP A 166 -0.45 18.55 -6.91
CA TRP A 166 -1.34 19.60 -7.41
C TRP A 166 -0.93 20.06 -8.82
N PRO A 167 -1.77 19.84 -9.84
CA PRO A 167 -1.50 20.35 -11.19
C PRO A 167 -1.56 21.87 -11.20
N GLN A 168 -0.65 22.50 -11.94
CA GLN A 168 -0.57 23.95 -12.09
C GLN A 168 -1.11 24.40 -13.46
N PRO A 169 -1.60 25.66 -13.59
CA PRO A 169 -2.15 26.16 -14.84
C PRO A 169 -1.19 26.18 -16.04
N ASP A 170 0.12 26.14 -15.80
CA ASP A 170 1.17 26.13 -16.82
C ASP A 170 1.60 24.70 -17.23
N GLY A 171 0.95 23.66 -16.69
CA GLY A 171 1.26 22.26 -16.95
C GLY A 171 2.36 21.67 -16.07
N SER A 172 2.96 22.45 -15.17
CA SER A 172 3.82 21.92 -14.10
C SER A 172 2.99 21.36 -12.95
N TRP A 173 3.66 20.77 -11.96
CA TRP A 173 3.03 20.26 -10.74
C TRP A 173 3.76 20.79 -9.50
N ASP A 174 3.00 20.96 -8.42
CA ASP A 174 3.54 21.06 -7.06
C ASP A 174 3.28 19.73 -6.36
N ALA A 175 4.23 19.26 -5.55
CA ALA A 175 4.08 18.06 -4.74
C ALA A 175 4.86 18.22 -3.44
N ASP A 176 4.49 17.48 -2.40
CA ASP A 176 5.30 17.49 -1.18
C ASP A 176 6.58 16.69 -1.40
N SER A 177 6.48 15.48 -1.94
CA SER A 177 7.62 14.63 -2.28
C SER A 177 7.44 13.93 -3.63
N GLY A 178 8.55 13.47 -4.19
CA GLY A 178 8.57 12.68 -5.42
C GLY A 178 9.65 11.60 -5.42
N ALA A 179 9.30 10.41 -5.88
CA ALA A 179 10.16 9.25 -5.91
C ALA A 179 10.12 8.56 -7.27
N ILE A 180 11.30 8.11 -7.73
CA ILE A 180 11.49 7.36 -8.96
C ILE A 180 12.12 6.01 -8.62
N PHE A 181 11.48 4.92 -9.06
CA PHE A 181 11.96 3.56 -8.85
C PHE A 181 12.21 2.86 -10.18
N ASP A 182 13.36 2.21 -10.31
CA ASP A 182 13.62 1.29 -11.41
C ASP A 182 13.02 -0.08 -11.09
N LEU A 183 11.95 -0.44 -11.79
CA LEU A 183 11.23 -1.70 -11.59
C LEU A 183 12.05 -2.93 -12.01
N LYS A 184 13.23 -2.75 -12.59
CA LYS A 184 14.18 -3.84 -12.90
C LYS A 184 15.27 -4.00 -11.85
N SER A 185 15.26 -3.19 -10.80
CA SER A 185 16.35 -3.08 -9.83
C SER A 185 15.94 -3.50 -8.42
N ASN A 186 16.94 -3.93 -7.64
CA ASN A 186 16.83 -4.13 -6.20
C ASN A 186 17.36 -2.92 -5.42
N ALA A 187 17.62 -1.77 -6.06
CA ALA A 187 18.04 -0.56 -5.36
C ALA A 187 16.91 -0.02 -4.47
N LEU A 188 17.25 0.33 -3.23
CA LEU A 188 16.35 1.09 -2.35
C LEU A 188 16.63 2.59 -2.48
N ARG A 189 15.71 3.42 -2.00
CA ARG A 189 15.96 4.87 -1.84
C ARG A 189 17.15 5.11 -0.89
N PRO A 190 17.80 6.28 -0.95
CA PRO A 190 18.80 6.65 0.04
C PRO A 190 18.27 6.50 1.48
N GLU A 191 19.17 6.19 2.42
CA GLU A 191 18.77 6.02 3.83
C GLU A 191 18.27 7.34 4.39
N GLY A 192 17.15 7.30 5.12
CA GLY A 192 16.54 8.48 5.69
C GLY A 192 15.67 9.31 4.74
N TRP A 193 15.52 8.92 3.47
CA TRP A 193 14.65 9.61 2.53
C TRP A 193 13.23 9.05 2.56
N THR A 194 12.24 9.93 2.69
CA THR A 194 10.84 9.60 2.40
C THR A 194 10.62 9.33 0.91
N SER A 195 9.43 8.86 0.55
CA SER A 195 8.93 8.78 -0.83
C SER A 195 7.54 9.43 -0.89
N ALA A 196 6.72 9.02 -1.87
CA ALA A 196 5.29 9.25 -1.80
C ALA A 196 4.62 8.46 -0.65
N ASP A 197 5.29 7.44 -0.13
CA ASP A 197 4.92 6.63 1.03
C ASP A 197 5.75 7.04 2.26
N ALA A 198 5.15 7.09 3.44
CA ALA A 198 5.83 7.52 4.66
C ALA A 198 7.07 6.69 5.04
N ALA A 199 7.09 5.39 4.70
CA ALA A 199 8.21 4.50 4.98
C ALA A 199 9.38 4.66 4.00
N GLY A 200 9.28 5.54 2.99
CA GLY A 200 10.27 5.66 1.92
C GLY A 200 10.22 4.48 0.94
N LEU A 201 9.08 3.80 0.87
CA LEU A 201 8.83 2.65 0.00
C LEU A 201 8.09 3.07 -1.28
N PRO A 202 8.08 2.24 -2.34
CA PRO A 202 7.15 2.42 -3.45
C PRO A 202 5.74 1.99 -3.06
N ILE A 203 4.71 2.73 -3.46
CA ILE A 203 3.30 2.44 -3.18
C ILE A 203 2.79 1.33 -4.11
N PHE A 204 2.94 1.51 -5.42
CA PHE A 204 2.36 0.64 -6.45
C PHE A 204 2.64 -0.86 -6.27
N PRO A 205 3.86 -1.30 -5.90
CA PRO A 205 4.17 -2.71 -5.66
C PRO A 205 3.42 -3.32 -4.47
N GLY A 206 2.88 -2.49 -3.56
CA GLY A 206 2.08 -2.94 -2.43
C GLY A 206 0.56 -2.91 -2.65
N LEU A 207 0.09 -2.44 -3.81
CA LEU A 207 -1.34 -2.31 -4.08
C LEU A 207 -1.95 -3.64 -4.52
N VAL A 208 -3.13 -3.98 -3.97
CA VAL A 208 -3.99 -5.02 -4.53
C VAL A 208 -4.56 -4.54 -5.87
N ARG A 209 -4.44 -5.36 -6.91
CA ARG A 209 -5.01 -5.06 -8.25
C ARG A 209 -6.03 -6.10 -8.67
N TYR A 210 -7.08 -5.64 -9.34
CA TYR A 210 -8.18 -6.49 -9.79
C TYR A 210 -7.68 -7.64 -10.69
N ASP A 211 -6.80 -7.34 -11.65
CA ASP A 211 -6.37 -8.31 -12.63
C ASP A 211 -5.56 -9.48 -12.02
N GLU A 212 -4.89 -9.26 -10.89
CA GLU A 212 -4.18 -10.33 -10.15
C GLU A 212 -5.16 -11.21 -9.38
N VAL A 213 -6.18 -10.60 -8.76
CA VAL A 213 -7.23 -11.34 -8.06
C VAL A 213 -8.06 -12.16 -9.05
N ALA A 214 -8.50 -11.55 -10.15
CA ALA A 214 -9.21 -12.23 -11.24
C ALA A 214 -8.32 -13.30 -11.92
N GLY A 215 -6.99 -13.09 -11.93
CA GLY A 215 -6.00 -14.07 -12.38
C GLY A 215 -5.77 -15.23 -11.42
N GLY A 216 -6.30 -15.17 -10.20
CA GLY A 216 -6.26 -16.24 -9.20
C GLY A 216 -5.04 -16.24 -8.28
N ALA A 217 -4.13 -15.28 -8.39
CA ALA A 217 -2.96 -15.18 -7.52
C ALA A 217 -2.34 -13.77 -7.50
N ILE A 218 -1.95 -13.33 -6.30
CA ILE A 218 -1.05 -12.20 -6.10
C ILE A 218 0.31 -12.76 -5.65
N HIS A 219 1.38 -12.34 -6.32
CA HIS A 219 2.74 -12.88 -6.15
C HIS A 219 3.71 -11.92 -5.47
N HIS A 220 3.20 -10.97 -4.71
CA HIS A 220 3.99 -9.96 -4.01
C HIS A 220 3.37 -9.60 -2.67
N ALA A 221 4.15 -8.89 -1.86
CA ALA A 221 3.70 -8.29 -0.62
C ALA A 221 2.67 -7.19 -0.89
N LEU A 222 1.77 -7.01 0.06
CA LEU A 222 0.85 -5.88 0.06
C LEU A 222 1.36 -4.78 1.00
N ARG A 223 0.77 -3.58 0.94
CA ARG A 223 1.01 -2.51 1.92
C ARG A 223 -0.20 -2.29 2.81
N PHE A 224 0.05 -1.86 4.05
CA PHE A 224 -1.02 -1.51 4.97
C PHE A 224 -0.58 -0.41 5.94
N THR A 225 -1.55 0.09 6.72
CA THR A 225 -1.34 1.20 7.65
C THR A 225 -1.64 0.84 9.11
N ALA A 226 -1.06 1.61 10.02
CA ALA A 226 -1.27 1.49 11.47
C ALA A 226 -1.56 2.86 12.10
N PRO A 227 -2.33 2.95 13.20
CA PRO A 227 -2.64 4.25 13.82
C PRO A 227 -1.41 4.98 14.35
N GLN A 228 -0.43 4.22 14.85
CA GLN A 228 0.78 4.76 15.44
C GLN A 228 1.95 3.82 15.16
N THR A 229 3.06 4.41 14.74
CA THR A 229 4.36 3.75 14.59
C THR A 229 5.37 4.37 15.53
N GLN A 230 6.51 3.70 15.74
CA GLN A 230 7.65 4.31 16.42
C GLN A 230 8.52 5.12 15.44
N ARG A 231 9.34 6.02 15.97
CA ARG A 231 10.39 6.80 15.30
C ARG A 231 11.57 5.89 14.95
N ALA A 232 11.29 4.86 14.18
CA ALA A 232 12.25 3.89 13.67
C ALA A 232 11.65 3.21 12.44
N TYR A 233 12.53 2.70 11.60
CA TYR A 233 12.20 1.83 10.48
C TYR A 233 13.14 0.63 10.46
N VAL A 234 12.69 -0.44 9.81
CA VAL A 234 13.48 -1.64 9.56
C VAL A 234 13.50 -1.91 8.06
N TRP A 235 14.55 -2.58 7.58
CA TRP A 235 14.67 -2.97 6.18
C TRP A 235 13.39 -3.71 5.70
N PRO A 236 12.84 -3.36 4.52
CA PRO A 236 13.41 -2.49 3.49
C PRO A 236 13.05 -1.00 3.57
N ALA A 237 12.28 -0.56 4.58
CA ALA A 237 11.92 0.85 4.73
C ALA A 237 13.14 1.73 4.95
N ARG A 238 13.01 3.00 4.56
CA ARG A 238 14.07 4.02 4.57
C ARG A 238 13.73 5.23 5.43
N HIS A 239 12.48 5.33 5.89
CA HIS A 239 11.98 6.50 6.59
C HIS A 239 10.90 6.14 7.63
N PHE A 240 10.58 7.09 8.53
CA PHE A 240 9.56 6.95 9.56
C PHE A 240 8.67 8.22 9.60
N ALA A 241 7.42 8.10 10.04
CA ALA A 241 6.51 9.25 10.19
C ALA A 241 6.02 9.45 11.62
N SER A 242 6.90 9.25 12.61
CA SER A 242 6.52 9.34 14.03
C SER A 242 7.56 10.04 14.89
N SER A 243 7.08 10.54 16.04
CA SER A 243 7.92 11.05 17.14
C SER A 243 7.96 10.10 18.34
N LEU A 244 7.15 9.03 18.35
CA LEU A 244 7.07 8.06 19.45
C LEU A 244 8.35 7.22 19.50
N THR A 245 8.91 6.97 20.68
CA THR A 245 10.13 6.14 20.83
C THR A 245 9.87 4.83 21.58
N ASP A 246 8.61 4.49 21.84
CA ASP A 246 8.23 3.28 22.57
C ASP A 246 8.26 2.06 21.63
N ALA A 247 9.13 1.10 21.96
CA ALA A 247 9.38 -0.11 21.17
C ALA A 247 8.19 -1.09 21.09
N ARG A 248 7.09 -0.82 21.79
CA ARG A 248 5.83 -1.56 21.65
C ARG A 248 5.07 -1.19 20.37
N TYR A 249 5.34 -0.03 19.78
CA TYR A 249 4.78 0.35 18.49
C TYR A 249 5.65 -0.20 17.35
N PRO A 250 5.04 -0.65 16.24
CA PRO A 250 5.80 -1.19 15.12
C PRO A 250 6.66 -0.11 14.43
N PRO A 251 7.90 -0.43 14.00
CA PRO A 251 8.66 0.42 13.09
C PRO A 251 8.06 0.35 11.67
N MET A 252 8.25 1.40 10.87
CA MET A 252 7.96 1.33 9.43
C MET A 252 8.80 0.22 8.77
N GLY A 253 8.25 -0.41 7.73
CA GLY A 253 8.87 -1.53 7.02
C GLY A 253 8.71 -2.90 7.68
N ILE A 254 8.19 -2.98 8.92
CA ILE A 254 7.95 -4.28 9.55
C ILE A 254 6.97 -5.09 8.71
N ARG A 255 7.23 -6.39 8.59
CA ARG A 255 6.45 -7.32 7.79
C ARG A 255 5.48 -8.10 8.66
N PHE A 256 4.21 -8.13 8.28
CA PHE A 256 3.18 -8.97 8.89
C PHE A 256 2.72 -10.05 7.91
N ARG A 257 2.32 -11.20 8.41
CA ARG A 257 1.59 -12.22 7.63
C ARG A 257 0.30 -12.62 8.33
N LEU A 258 -0.68 -13.05 7.54
CA LEU A 258 -1.82 -13.80 8.06
C LEU A 258 -1.32 -15.15 8.56
N LYS A 259 -1.75 -15.57 9.75
CA LYS A 259 -1.31 -16.83 10.34
C LYS A 259 -1.66 -18.01 9.44
N ALA A 260 -0.73 -18.97 9.38
CA ALA A 260 -0.84 -20.12 8.48
C ALA A 260 -2.11 -20.95 8.73
N ASP A 261 -2.52 -21.06 10.00
CA ASP A 261 -3.67 -21.85 10.47
C ASP A 261 -5.03 -21.13 10.36
N TYR A 262 -5.06 -19.83 9.99
CA TYR A 262 -6.30 -19.12 9.74
C TYR A 262 -7.04 -19.75 8.55
N ASP A 263 -8.23 -20.30 8.75
CA ASP A 263 -8.97 -20.97 7.68
C ASP A 263 -9.58 -19.93 6.71
N ILE A 264 -9.15 -19.99 5.44
CA ILE A 264 -9.66 -19.11 4.39
C ILE A 264 -10.71 -19.80 3.50
N SER A 265 -10.98 -21.10 3.71
CA SER A 265 -11.85 -21.88 2.82
C SER A 265 -13.32 -21.42 2.81
N GLY A 266 -13.74 -20.70 3.86
CA GLY A 266 -15.08 -20.12 3.97
C GLY A 266 -15.28 -18.79 3.25
N PHE A 267 -14.23 -18.20 2.68
CA PHE A 267 -14.29 -16.93 1.96
C PHE A 267 -14.62 -17.17 0.47
N SER A 268 -15.12 -16.13 -0.20
CA SER A 268 -15.28 -16.13 -1.65
C SER A 268 -13.93 -16.33 -2.36
N PRO A 269 -13.90 -16.94 -3.57
CA PRO A 269 -12.64 -17.22 -4.28
C PRO A 269 -11.70 -16.01 -4.41
N ASP A 270 -12.22 -14.84 -4.76
CA ASP A 270 -11.43 -13.61 -4.91
C ASP A 270 -10.84 -13.13 -3.57
N ALA A 271 -11.61 -13.22 -2.49
CA ALA A 271 -11.09 -12.94 -1.14
C ALA A 271 -10.02 -13.96 -0.73
N GLN A 272 -10.16 -15.24 -1.09
CA GLN A 272 -9.12 -16.25 -0.84
C GLN A 272 -7.81 -15.92 -1.54
N VAL A 273 -7.83 -15.33 -2.74
CA VAL A 273 -6.60 -14.90 -3.43
C VAL A 273 -5.84 -13.86 -2.60
N ILE A 274 -6.54 -12.84 -2.09
CA ILE A 274 -5.94 -11.79 -1.26
C ILE A 274 -5.42 -12.38 0.05
N LEU A 275 -6.21 -13.21 0.73
CA LEU A 275 -5.83 -13.82 2.01
C LEU A 275 -4.65 -14.81 1.85
N GLN A 276 -4.60 -15.55 0.74
CA GLN A 276 -3.49 -16.44 0.43
C GLN A 276 -2.20 -15.64 0.17
N ALA A 277 -2.30 -14.47 -0.47
CA ALA A 277 -1.16 -13.56 -0.63
C ALA A 277 -0.67 -13.04 0.73
N LEU A 278 -1.58 -12.67 1.63
CA LEU A 278 -1.25 -12.26 3.01
C LEU A 278 -0.63 -13.39 3.84
N LYS A 279 -0.95 -14.66 3.57
CA LYS A 279 -0.23 -15.80 4.19
C LYS A 279 1.18 -15.96 3.64
N THR A 280 1.30 -15.89 2.31
CA THR A 280 2.51 -16.28 1.57
C THR A 280 3.55 -15.16 1.58
N TYR A 281 3.16 -13.98 1.14
CA TYR A 281 4.02 -12.79 1.02
C TYR A 281 3.77 -11.80 2.15
N GLY A 282 2.59 -11.82 2.77
CA GLY A 282 2.26 -10.87 3.83
C GLY A 282 2.13 -9.44 3.33
N MET A 283 2.25 -8.50 4.28
CA MET A 283 2.12 -7.08 4.04
C MET A 283 3.15 -6.27 4.83
N ILE A 284 3.62 -5.18 4.24
CA ILE A 284 4.60 -4.26 4.81
C ILE A 284 3.86 -3.07 5.42
N LEU A 285 4.21 -2.73 6.67
CA LEU A 285 3.73 -1.49 7.28
C LEU A 285 4.42 -0.30 6.61
N ALA A 286 3.63 0.51 5.91
CA ALA A 286 4.16 1.53 5.02
C ALA A 286 3.79 2.95 5.49
N ASP A 287 2.67 3.10 6.21
CA ASP A 287 2.21 4.43 6.64
C ASP A 287 1.43 4.42 7.96
N ASN A 288 1.25 5.61 8.51
CA ASN A 288 0.31 5.89 9.59
C ASN A 288 -1.08 6.17 9.01
N GLY A 289 -2.07 5.44 9.52
CA GLY A 289 -3.45 5.57 9.07
C GLY A 289 -4.38 4.73 9.93
N SER A 290 -5.49 4.30 9.34
CA SER A 290 -6.45 3.45 10.06
C SER A 290 -5.89 2.03 10.30
N PRO A 291 -6.29 1.34 11.38
CA PRO A 291 -5.68 0.06 11.73
C PRO A 291 -6.05 -1.03 10.72
N TRP A 292 -5.03 -1.69 10.14
CA TRP A 292 -5.20 -2.81 9.20
C TRP A 292 -5.92 -2.44 7.92
N PHE A 293 -5.68 -1.23 7.40
CA PHE A 293 -6.19 -0.82 6.10
C PHE A 293 -5.22 -1.27 5.02
N LEU A 294 -5.69 -2.17 4.16
CA LEU A 294 -4.98 -2.73 3.03
C LEU A 294 -5.24 -1.87 1.79
N SER A 295 -4.19 -1.37 1.16
CA SER A 295 -4.34 -0.48 0.00
C SER A 295 -4.47 -1.27 -1.30
N GLY A 296 -5.20 -0.69 -2.26
CA GLY A 296 -5.37 -1.26 -3.59
C GLY A 296 -5.80 -0.22 -4.62
N VAL A 297 -5.96 -0.69 -5.85
CA VAL A 297 -6.33 0.16 -6.99
C VAL A 297 -7.87 0.21 -7.12
N PRO A 298 -8.47 1.41 -7.32
CA PRO A 298 -9.88 1.54 -7.66
C PRO A 298 -10.17 0.85 -9.01
N ASP A 299 -11.21 0.04 -9.06
CA ASP A 299 -11.63 -0.65 -10.29
C ASP A 299 -13.13 -0.97 -10.23
N ASP A 300 -13.89 -0.58 -11.26
CA ASP A 300 -15.34 -0.81 -11.31
C ASP A 300 -15.72 -2.30 -11.40
N ARG A 301 -14.75 -3.19 -11.66
CA ARG A 301 -14.96 -4.64 -11.71
C ARG A 301 -14.92 -5.29 -10.33
N TRP A 302 -14.49 -4.58 -9.29
CA TRP A 302 -14.53 -5.11 -7.92
C TRP A 302 -15.96 -5.39 -7.46
N ASP A 303 -16.15 -6.52 -6.79
CA ASP A 303 -17.33 -6.76 -5.98
C ASP A 303 -17.06 -6.26 -4.55
N ASN A 304 -17.69 -5.14 -4.20
CA ASN A 304 -17.51 -4.53 -2.89
C ASN A 304 -18.01 -5.42 -1.75
N ASP A 305 -19.00 -6.28 -1.96
CA ASP A 305 -19.49 -7.21 -0.94
C ASP A 305 -18.45 -8.30 -0.65
N VAL A 306 -17.75 -8.78 -1.70
CA VAL A 306 -16.60 -9.69 -1.53
C VAL A 306 -15.46 -9.01 -0.77
N LEU A 307 -15.15 -7.74 -1.07
CA LEU A 307 -14.15 -6.99 -0.32
C LEU A 307 -14.54 -6.76 1.15
N GLN A 308 -15.84 -6.66 1.46
CA GLN A 308 -16.31 -6.60 2.86
C GLN A 308 -16.03 -7.88 3.64
N GLU A 309 -15.89 -9.04 2.99
CA GLU A 309 -15.58 -10.30 3.67
C GLU A 309 -14.26 -10.22 4.44
N LEU A 310 -13.28 -9.45 3.95
CA LEU A 310 -11.98 -9.25 4.61
C LEU A 310 -12.12 -8.75 6.05
N LYS A 311 -13.23 -8.08 6.38
CA LYS A 311 -13.53 -7.63 7.75
C LYS A 311 -13.74 -8.77 8.75
N GLN A 312 -13.89 -10.01 8.29
CA GLN A 312 -13.92 -11.18 9.16
C GLN A 312 -12.54 -11.51 9.75
N VAL A 313 -11.47 -11.07 9.09
CA VAL A 313 -10.10 -11.20 9.59
C VAL A 313 -9.83 -10.10 10.61
N ARG A 314 -9.30 -10.49 11.77
CA ARG A 314 -8.94 -9.56 12.84
C ARG A 314 -7.43 -9.34 12.89
N GLY A 315 -7.01 -8.24 13.50
CA GLY A 315 -5.60 -7.99 13.80
C GLY A 315 -4.93 -9.14 14.55
N SER A 316 -5.65 -9.83 15.43
CA SER A 316 -5.18 -11.01 16.17
C SER A 316 -4.85 -12.22 15.29
N ASP A 317 -5.32 -12.23 14.04
CA ASP A 317 -5.03 -13.29 13.06
C ASP A 317 -3.73 -13.02 12.30
N PHE A 318 -3.12 -11.86 12.50
CA PHE A 318 -1.80 -11.52 11.97
C PHE A 318 -0.69 -11.75 12.99
N GLU A 319 0.52 -11.88 12.48
CA GLU A 319 1.75 -11.87 13.25
C GLU A 319 2.85 -11.15 12.47
N ALA A 320 3.69 -10.40 13.18
CA ALA A 320 4.90 -9.83 12.60
C ALA A 320 5.94 -10.93 12.41
N VAL A 321 6.72 -10.87 11.34
CA VAL A 321 7.80 -11.81 11.04
C VAL A 321 9.15 -11.12 11.00
N ASP A 322 10.20 -11.84 11.36
CA ASP A 322 11.57 -11.36 11.23
C ASP A 322 12.14 -11.71 9.85
N VAL A 323 12.34 -10.68 9.03
CA VAL A 323 12.89 -10.78 7.67
C VAL A 323 14.41 -10.56 7.60
N SER A 324 15.07 -10.31 8.74
CA SER A 324 16.50 -9.94 8.76
C SER A 324 17.41 -11.00 8.14
N SER A 325 17.03 -12.28 8.23
CA SER A 325 17.78 -13.38 7.61
C SER A 325 17.76 -13.37 6.07
N LEU A 326 16.84 -12.62 5.46
CA LEU A 326 16.76 -12.46 4.01
C LEU A 326 17.70 -11.37 3.49
N MET A 327 18.10 -10.41 4.32
CA MET A 327 18.81 -9.22 3.85
C MET A 327 20.22 -9.56 3.33
N VAL A 328 20.47 -9.30 2.04
CA VAL A 328 21.82 -9.42 1.45
C VAL A 328 22.66 -8.17 1.75
N HIS A 329 22.05 -7.00 1.63
CA HIS A 329 22.69 -5.70 1.86
C HIS A 329 21.63 -4.69 2.35
N PRO A 330 21.94 -3.83 3.34
CA PRO A 330 20.97 -2.88 3.90
C PRO A 330 20.41 -1.87 2.88
N ASP A 331 21.20 -1.50 1.86
CA ASP A 331 20.79 -0.57 0.80
C ASP A 331 20.21 -1.26 -0.45
N SER A 332 19.87 -2.55 -0.35
CA SER A 332 19.24 -3.28 -1.44
C SER A 332 18.03 -4.06 -0.96
N GLY A 333 16.94 -4.05 -1.73
CA GLY A 333 15.78 -4.90 -1.53
C GLY A 333 16.02 -6.36 -1.92
N GLN A 334 17.24 -6.73 -2.32
CA GLN A 334 17.59 -8.10 -2.69
C GLN A 334 17.55 -9.03 -1.48
N VAL A 335 16.87 -10.17 -1.65
CA VAL A 335 16.81 -11.24 -0.66
C VAL A 335 17.84 -12.33 -0.95
N PHE A 336 18.29 -13.00 0.11
CA PHE A 336 19.09 -14.20 0.04
C PHE A 336 18.18 -15.38 -0.34
N GLN A 337 18.40 -15.97 -1.52
CA GLN A 337 17.61 -17.12 -2.00
C GLN A 337 18.16 -18.49 -1.57
N GLY A 338 19.15 -18.55 -0.69
CA GLY A 338 19.66 -19.80 -0.13
C GLY A 338 18.92 -20.23 1.14
N THR A 339 19.13 -21.47 1.58
CA THR A 339 18.60 -21.96 2.86
C THR A 339 19.10 -21.07 4.02
N PRO A 340 18.23 -20.57 4.92
CA PRO A 340 18.63 -19.63 5.97
C PRO A 340 19.78 -20.21 6.81
N ARG A 341 20.95 -19.55 6.79
CA ARG A 341 21.98 -19.80 7.81
C ARG A 341 21.60 -18.98 9.03
N ALA A 342 21.44 -19.64 10.17
CA ALA A 342 21.29 -18.96 11.45
C ALA A 342 22.48 -17.99 11.64
N TYR A 343 22.21 -16.69 11.58
CA TYR A 343 23.19 -15.67 11.91
C TYR A 343 23.40 -15.70 13.43
N LEU A 344 24.57 -16.15 13.86
CA LEU A 344 25.09 -15.85 15.19
C LEU A 344 25.42 -14.36 15.22
N PRO A 345 24.98 -13.58 16.23
CA PRO A 345 25.28 -12.16 16.29
C PRO A 345 26.80 -11.95 16.35
N LEU A 346 27.32 -11.14 15.43
CA LEU A 346 28.72 -10.74 15.43
C LEU A 346 28.93 -9.79 16.62
N VAL A 347 29.37 -10.33 17.76
CA VAL A 347 29.94 -9.54 18.85
C VAL A 347 31.29 -9.03 18.37
N ILE A 348 31.35 -7.76 17.96
CA ILE A 348 32.63 -7.07 17.78
C ILE A 348 33.15 -6.74 19.19
N ALA A 349 33.93 -7.67 19.76
CA ALA A 349 34.74 -7.39 20.93
C ALA A 349 35.92 -6.50 20.50
N GLY A 350 35.91 -5.24 20.93
CA GLY A 350 37.05 -4.35 20.78
C GLY A 350 38.25 -4.90 21.56
N VAL A 351 39.38 -5.09 20.86
CA VAL A 351 40.66 -5.45 21.47
C VAL A 351 41.56 -4.22 21.49
N HIS A 352 41.81 -3.75 22.71
CA HIS A 352 42.83 -2.82 23.24
C HIS A 352 42.89 -1.37 22.77
#